data_AF-A0A662GIG5-F1
#
_entry.id   AF-A0A662GIG5-F1
#
_cell.length_a   1.000
_cell.length_b   1.000
_cell.length_c   1.000
_cell.angle_alpha   90.00
_cell.angle_beta   90.00
_cell.angle_gamma   90.00
#
_symmetry.space_group_name_H-M   'P 1'
#
loop_
_entity.id
_entity.type
_entity.pdbx_description
1 polymer ?
#
loop_
_entity_poly.entity_id
_entity_poly.type
_entity_poly.pdbx_seq_one_letter_code
_entity_poly.pdbx_strand_id
1 'polypeptide(L)'
;MIEYITLKCQHILNKINTEENTTIKVENLMDPQRVFVVPLSLHRTLYTSCIVFPPEDIDSFDPSWLNPRRYKHQRIWENFKEGEADELALKAFKTIGGYPKPLPGRRRKKSLEEQIWKYLS
;
A
#
# COMPACT_ATOMS: atom_id res chain seq x y z
N MET A 1 9.37 1.32 -2.45
CA MET A 1 9.55 1.10 -1.00
C MET A 1 8.96 -0.22 -0.54
N ILE A 2 7.67 -0.48 -0.75
CA ILE A 2 7.02 -1.73 -0.29
C ILE A 2 7.70 -2.97 -0.87
N GLU A 3 7.98 -2.98 -2.19
CA GLU A 3 8.69 -4.08 -2.84
C GLU A 3 10.03 -4.43 -2.18
N TYR A 4 10.77 -3.40 -1.75
CA TYR A 4 12.05 -3.57 -1.06
C TYR A 4 11.88 -4.25 0.31
N ILE A 5 10.82 -3.91 1.03
CA ILE A 5 10.49 -4.53 2.32
C ILE A 5 10.03 -5.98 2.09
N THR A 6 9.17 -6.23 1.10
CA THR A 6 8.72 -7.58 0.75
C THR A 6 9.90 -8.50 0.49
N LEU A 7 10.86 -8.08 -0.35
CA LEU A 7 12.06 -8.87 -0.63
C LEU A 7 12.89 -9.15 0.62
N LYS A 8 13.03 -8.19 1.53
CA LYS A 8 13.76 -8.36 2.78
C LYS A 8 13.07 -9.33 3.74
N CYS A 9 11.75 -9.25 3.85
CA CYS A 9 10.97 -10.01 4.81
C CYS A 9 10.56 -11.39 4.27
N GLN A 10 10.67 -11.64 2.96
CA GLN A 10 10.16 -12.86 2.32
C GLN A 10 10.64 -14.16 2.99
N HIS A 11 11.92 -14.24 3.33
CA HIS A 11 12.47 -15.44 3.98
C HIS A 11 11.85 -15.67 5.36
N ILE A 12 11.71 -14.60 6.16
CA ILE A 12 11.12 -14.66 7.50
C ILE A 12 9.64 -15.04 7.41
N LEU A 13 8.90 -14.43 6.48
CA LEU A 13 7.49 -14.75 6.26
C LEU A 13 7.29 -16.21 5.83
N ASN A 14 8.12 -16.72 4.93
CA ASN A 14 8.05 -18.12 4.50
C ASN A 14 8.31 -19.08 5.67
N LYS A 15 9.26 -18.73 6.54
CA LYS A 15 9.55 -19.52 7.75
C LYS A 15 8.35 -19.55 8.69
N ILE A 16 7.80 -18.39 9.05
CA ILE A 16 6.62 -18.28 9.94
C ILE A 16 5.41 -19.01 9.35
N ASN A 17 5.14 -18.82 8.06
CA ASN A 17 4.02 -19.49 7.38
C ASN A 17 4.15 -21.02 7.43
N THR A 18 5.38 -21.54 7.35
CA THR A 18 5.64 -22.98 7.42
C THR A 18 5.51 -23.51 8.85
N GLU A 19 6.05 -22.79 9.83
CA GLU A 19 6.05 -23.19 11.25
C GLU A 19 4.63 -23.14 11.86
N GLU A 20 3.89 -22.07 11.58
CA GLU A 20 2.56 -21.84 12.16
C GLU A 20 1.42 -22.33 11.27
N ASN A 21 1.73 -22.92 10.10
CA ASN A 21 0.75 -23.33 9.09
C ASN A 21 -0.24 -22.21 8.72
N THR A 22 0.28 -21.00 8.54
CA THR A 22 -0.48 -19.79 8.21
C THR A 22 -0.12 -19.23 6.84
N THR A 23 -0.93 -18.30 6.35
CA THR A 23 -0.72 -17.64 5.04
C THR A 23 -0.65 -16.12 5.21
N ILE A 24 0.43 -15.64 5.81
CA ILE A 24 0.73 -14.20 5.90
C ILE A 24 1.27 -13.74 4.55
N LYS A 25 0.69 -12.68 4.01
CA LYS A 25 1.08 -12.09 2.72
C LYS A 25 1.34 -10.60 2.89
N VAL A 26 2.42 -10.13 2.28
CA VAL A 26 2.72 -8.69 2.12
C VAL A 26 2.46 -8.32 0.67
N GLU A 27 1.51 -7.42 0.46
CA GLU A 27 1.09 -6.99 -0.88
C GLU A 27 1.46 -5.54 -1.14
N ASN A 28 2.00 -5.28 -2.33
CA ASN A 28 2.21 -3.92 -2.82
C ASN A 28 0.92 -3.41 -3.49
N LEU A 29 0.03 -2.83 -2.69
CA LEU A 29 -1.27 -2.32 -3.13
C LEU A 29 -1.25 -0.84 -3.56
N MET A 30 -0.11 -0.36 -4.06
CA MET A 30 0.06 1.03 -4.51
C MET A 30 -0.62 1.24 -5.87
N ASP A 31 -1.92 1.51 -5.82
CA ASP A 31 -2.73 2.01 -6.94
C ASP A 31 -3.42 3.31 -6.49
N PRO A 32 -3.22 4.45 -7.17
CA PRO A 32 -3.86 5.72 -6.82
C PRO A 32 -5.40 5.67 -6.78
N GLN A 33 -6.03 4.73 -7.50
CA GLN A 33 -7.48 4.56 -7.53
C GLN A 33 -8.00 3.61 -6.43
N ARG A 34 -7.10 3.00 -5.65
CA ARG A 34 -7.48 2.03 -4.62
C ARG A 34 -8.05 2.74 -3.39
N VAL A 35 -9.21 2.26 -2.96
CA VAL A 35 -9.88 2.72 -1.74
C VAL A 35 -9.49 1.82 -0.57
N PHE A 36 -9.08 2.44 0.53
CA PHE A 36 -8.79 1.77 1.79
C PHE A 36 -9.91 2.00 2.80
N VAL A 37 -9.96 1.14 3.82
CA VAL A 37 -10.92 1.26 4.91
C VAL A 37 -10.59 2.49 5.74
N VAL A 38 -11.60 3.34 5.95
CA VAL A 38 -11.44 4.56 6.76
C VAL A 38 -11.28 4.18 8.25
N PRO A 39 -10.38 4.84 9.00
CA PRO A 39 -10.31 4.69 10.44
C PRO A 39 -11.69 4.88 11.11
N LEU A 40 -11.93 4.11 12.17
CA LEU A 40 -13.17 4.07 12.95
C LEU A 40 -14.43 3.59 12.19
N SER A 41 -14.29 3.11 10.96
CA SER A 41 -15.38 2.37 10.32
C SER A 41 -15.63 1.03 11.01
N LEU A 42 -16.86 0.52 10.85
CA LEU A 42 -17.27 -0.76 11.39
C LEU A 42 -17.13 -1.84 10.33
N HIS A 43 -16.39 -2.90 10.65
CA HIS A 43 -16.28 -4.07 9.82
C HIS A 43 -17.56 -4.92 9.91
N ARG A 44 -18.34 -4.96 8.83
CA ARG A 44 -19.68 -5.60 8.81
C ARG A 44 -19.69 -7.07 9.23
N THR A 45 -18.72 -7.88 8.77
CA THR A 45 -18.71 -9.33 9.03
C THR A 45 -18.24 -9.69 10.44
N LEU A 46 -17.17 -9.04 10.91
CA LEU A 46 -16.54 -9.31 12.20
C LEU A 46 -17.16 -8.51 13.34
N TYR A 47 -17.98 -7.49 13.04
CA TYR A 47 -18.54 -6.55 14.01
C TYR A 47 -17.46 -5.90 14.89
N THR A 48 -16.37 -5.48 14.27
CA THR A 48 -15.21 -4.84 14.91
C THR A 48 -14.98 -3.43 14.37
N SER A 49 -14.39 -2.56 15.19
CA SER A 49 -13.97 -1.22 14.78
C SER A 49 -12.57 -1.25 14.17
N CYS A 50 -12.40 -0.56 13.04
CA CYS A 50 -11.10 -0.38 12.40
C CYS A 50 -10.32 0.71 13.13
N ILE A 51 -9.39 0.31 13.99
CA ILE A 51 -8.59 1.24 14.80
C ILE A 51 -7.27 1.60 14.12
N VAL A 52 -6.62 2.64 14.65
CA VAL A 52 -5.26 3.04 14.30
C VAL A 52 -4.48 3.09 15.60
N PHE A 53 -3.28 2.51 15.60
CA PHE A 53 -2.40 2.45 16.77
C PHE A 53 -0.93 2.56 16.32
N PRO A 54 -0.04 3.08 17.19
CA PRO A 54 1.36 3.32 16.85
C PRO A 54 2.10 2.00 16.61
N PRO A 55 3.11 1.96 15.71
CA PRO A 55 3.90 0.75 15.46
C PRO A 55 4.56 0.19 16.72
N GLU A 56 4.91 1.04 17.68
CA GLU A 56 5.54 0.66 18.96
C GLU A 56 4.61 -0.18 19.85
N ASP A 57 3.30 -0.06 19.64
CA ASP A 57 2.26 -0.79 20.39
C ASP A 57 2.00 -2.20 19.81
N ILE A 58 2.68 -2.61 18.73
CA ILE A 58 2.39 -3.87 18.02
C ILE A 58 2.54 -5.12 18.90
N ASP A 59 3.56 -5.15 19.76
CA ASP A 59 3.81 -6.27 20.67
C ASP A 59 2.76 -6.35 21.81
N SER A 60 2.07 -5.23 22.07
CA SER A 60 1.00 -5.12 23.06
C SER A 60 -0.40 -5.17 22.46
N PHE A 61 -0.50 -5.42 21.15
CA PHE A 61 -1.78 -5.47 20.46
C PHE A 61 -2.64 -6.62 21.01
N ASP A 62 -3.88 -6.30 21.37
CA ASP A 62 -4.87 -7.27 21.80
C ASP A 62 -6.19 -7.08 21.01
N PRO A 63 -6.84 -8.15 20.52
CA PRO A 63 -8.09 -8.05 19.77
C PRO A 63 -9.22 -7.29 20.48
N SER A 64 -9.20 -7.17 21.82
CA SER A 64 -10.17 -6.36 22.56
C SER A 64 -10.16 -4.89 22.15
N TRP A 65 -9.04 -4.38 21.60
CA TRP A 65 -8.92 -3.01 21.12
C TRP A 65 -9.88 -2.72 19.95
N LEU A 66 -10.33 -3.77 19.25
CA LEU A 66 -11.25 -3.71 18.12
C LEU A 66 -12.73 -3.65 18.55
N ASN A 67 -13.04 -3.69 19.85
CA ASN A 67 -14.42 -3.71 20.34
C ASN A 67 -15.15 -2.40 19.98
N PRO A 68 -16.28 -2.43 19.24
CA PRO A 68 -16.98 -1.22 18.82
C PRO A 68 -17.49 -0.33 19.94
N ARG A 69 -17.73 -0.89 21.13
CA ARG A 69 -18.20 -0.14 22.30
C ARG A 69 -17.05 0.44 23.13
N ARG A 70 -15.84 -0.12 23.02
CA ARG A 70 -14.67 0.22 23.84
C ARG A 70 -13.39 0.08 23.02
N TYR A 71 -13.34 0.77 21.88
CA TYR A 71 -12.20 0.68 20.97
C TYR A 71 -11.01 1.48 21.51
N LYS A 72 -9.79 1.03 21.20
CA LYS A 72 -8.55 1.79 21.48
C LYS A 72 -8.03 2.37 20.16
N HIS A 73 -8.15 3.68 19.98
CA HIS A 73 -7.73 4.37 18.77
C HIS A 73 -6.86 5.58 19.12
N GLN A 74 -5.81 5.80 18.34
CA GLN A 74 -4.87 6.91 18.49
C GLN A 74 -4.71 7.64 17.15
N ARG A 75 -4.58 8.97 17.20
CA ARG A 75 -4.34 9.83 16.03
C ARG A 75 -2.86 9.98 15.72
N ILE A 76 -2.19 8.87 15.47
CA ILE A 76 -0.73 8.84 15.29
C ILE A 76 -0.24 9.65 14.08
N TRP A 77 -1.11 9.84 13.09
CA TRP A 77 -0.79 10.61 11.88
C TRP A 77 -0.54 12.09 12.17
N GLU A 78 -0.92 12.61 13.34
CA GLU A 78 -0.64 14.00 13.71
C GLU A 78 0.85 14.22 14.05
N ASN A 79 1.60 13.13 14.30
CA ASN A 79 3.00 13.18 14.73
C ASN A 79 4.00 12.91 13.60
N PHE A 80 3.58 12.97 12.33
CA PHE A 80 4.49 12.70 11.21
C PHE A 80 5.60 13.75 11.15
N LYS A 81 6.82 13.31 10.78
CA LYS A 81 7.93 14.21 10.52
C LYS A 81 8.26 14.21 9.03
N GLU A 82 8.35 15.40 8.45
CA GLU A 82 8.79 15.54 7.06
C GLU A 82 10.17 14.89 6.87
N GLY A 83 10.29 14.04 5.86
CA GLY A 83 11.50 13.30 5.54
C GLY A 83 11.76 12.03 6.36
N GLU A 84 10.85 11.59 7.24
CA GLU A 84 11.04 10.40 8.09
C GLU A 84 11.32 9.11 7.29
N ALA A 85 10.83 9.04 6.05
CA ALA A 85 10.94 7.86 5.20
C ALA A 85 11.92 8.02 4.02
N ASP A 86 12.63 9.15 3.93
CA ASP A 86 13.47 9.49 2.77
C ASP A 86 14.63 8.51 2.59
N GLU A 87 15.31 8.16 3.68
CA GLU A 87 16.42 7.21 3.63
C GLU A 87 15.96 5.85 3.11
N LEU A 88 14.79 5.39 3.58
CA LEU A 88 14.20 4.13 3.16
C LEU A 88 13.74 4.20 1.70
N ALA A 89 13.20 5.33 1.26
CA ALA A 89 12.84 5.57 -0.13
C ALA A 89 14.05 5.51 -1.05
N LEU A 90 15.16 6.16 -0.68
CA LEU A 90 16.42 6.13 -1.43
C LEU A 90 17.02 4.72 -1.50
N LYS A 91 17.03 3.98 -0.39
CA LYS A 91 17.47 2.57 -0.37
C LYS A 91 16.63 1.71 -1.31
N ALA A 92 15.30 1.85 -1.22
CA ALA A 92 14.40 1.10 -2.08
C ALA A 92 14.60 1.45 -3.56
N PHE A 93 14.78 2.73 -3.90
CA PHE A 93 15.03 3.17 -5.27
C PHE A 93 16.36 2.63 -5.82
N LYS A 94 17.42 2.61 -5.01
CA LYS A 94 18.72 2.05 -5.40
C LYS A 94 18.67 0.54 -5.66
N THR A 95 17.89 -0.20 -4.87
CA THR A 95 17.82 -1.67 -4.97
C THR A 95 16.80 -2.16 -6.01
N ILE A 96 15.61 -1.57 -6.05
CA ILE A 96 14.50 -2.01 -6.92
C ILE A 96 14.46 -1.23 -8.23
N GLY A 97 14.93 0.03 -8.22
CA GLY A 97 14.74 0.98 -9.31
C GLY A 97 13.44 1.77 -9.20
N GLY A 98 13.11 2.48 -10.29
CA GLY A 98 11.88 3.26 -10.41
C GLY A 98 10.66 2.41 -10.76
N TYR A 99 9.46 2.98 -10.57
CA TYR A 99 8.22 2.33 -10.99
C TYR A 99 8.20 2.16 -12.53
N PRO A 100 7.74 1.02 -13.06
CA PRO A 100 7.64 0.82 -14.51
C PRO A 100 6.77 1.93 -15.10
N LYS A 101 7.34 2.75 -16.00
CA LYS A 101 6.53 3.74 -16.71
C LYS A 101 5.56 2.99 -17.62
N PRO A 102 4.26 3.36 -17.66
CA PRO A 102 3.38 2.86 -18.70
C PRO A 102 4.05 3.15 -20.05
N LEU A 103 4.15 2.13 -20.91
CA LEU A 103 4.66 2.32 -22.25
C LEU A 103 3.83 3.44 -22.91
N PRO A 104 4.47 4.42 -23.58
CA PRO A 104 3.73 5.48 -24.23
C PRO A 104 2.69 4.84 -25.14
N GLY A 105 1.42 5.15 -24.89
CA GLY A 105 0.32 4.59 -25.66
C GLY A 105 0.59 4.84 -27.13
N ARG A 106 0.74 3.76 -27.92
CA ARG A 106 0.95 3.87 -29.36
C ARG A 106 -0.23 4.68 -29.92
N ARG A 107 0.02 5.89 -30.42
CA ARG A 107 -1.01 6.71 -31.08
C ARG A 107 -1.64 5.85 -32.18
N ARG A 108 -2.87 5.37 -31.94
CA ARG A 108 -3.62 4.55 -32.90
C ARG A 108 -4.21 5.40 -34.04
N LYS A 109 -4.41 6.70 -33.81
CA LYS A 109 -4.92 7.63 -34.82
C LYS A 109 -3.78 8.43 -35.47
N LYS A 110 -3.84 8.49 -36.80
CA LYS A 110 -3.11 9.43 -37.65
C LYS A 110 -3.37 10.88 -37.21
N SER A 111 -2.42 11.78 -37.47
CA SER A 111 -2.56 13.19 -37.06
C SER A 111 -3.83 13.81 -37.69
N LEU A 112 -4.37 14.85 -37.08
CA LEU A 112 -5.53 15.55 -37.63
C LEU A 112 -5.21 16.12 -39.03
N GLU A 113 -3.97 16.57 -39.24
CA GLU A 113 -3.49 17.05 -40.55
C GLU A 113 -3.50 15.96 -41.61
N GLU A 114 -3.05 14.74 -41.30
CA GLU A 114 -3.11 13.61 -42.22
C GLU A 114 -4.56 13.24 -42.59
N GLN A 115 -5.48 13.41 -41.63
CA GLN A 115 -6.91 13.18 -41.89
C GLN A 115 -7.49 14.29 -42.77
N ILE A 116 -7.16 15.55 -42.53
CA ILE A 116 -7.60 16.70 -43.33
C ILE A 116 -7.08 16.57 -44.78
N TRP A 117 -5.80 16.22 -44.95
CA TRP A 117 -5.19 16.09 -46.28
C TRP A 117 -5.86 14.99 -47.11
N LYS A 118 -6.30 13.90 -46.47
CA LYS A 118 -7.04 12.80 -47.12
C LYS A 118 -8.38 13.26 -47.72
N TYR A 119 -9.03 14.28 -47.14
CA TYR A 119 -10.32 14.78 -47.63
C TYR A 119 -10.18 15.96 -48.62
N LEU A 120 -8.98 16.53 -48.73
CA LEU A 120 -8.66 17.62 -49.66
C LEU A 120 -8.02 17.16 -50.98
N SER A 121 -7.64 15.88 -51.07
CA SER A 121 -7.22 15.21 -52.32
C SER A 121 -8.38 14.46 -52.94
#